data_AF-A0A7C1RMN5-F1
#
_entry.id   AF-A0A7C1RMN5-F1
#
_cell.length_a   1.000
_cell.length_b   1.000
_cell.length_c   1.000
_cell.angle_alpha   90.00
_cell.angle_beta   90.00
_cell.angle_gamma   90.00
#
_symmetry.space_group_name_H-M   'P 1'
#
loop_
_entity.id
_entity.type
_entity.pdbx_description
1 polymer ?
#
loop_
_entity_poly.entity_id
_entity_poly.type
_entity_poly.pdbx_seq_one_letter_code
_entity_poly.pdbx_strand_id
1 'polypeptide(L)'
;MMLLVLVHHSVFWHVLFILTTKRFLRTNIIIYFETTVGGKNMPTFALFWFEWGSNEYISRMKVGTSQATALDFKLRGFDYLVALDGEGKRSRYTGDGYNDGKQLARFLESLLGNMEYYVTIPFYRFDSNIPRDSVKGNFDGSYWQKWIDGVVDSAGNNLKGFYWSLEASGQFTYGYGDGRVSRYLIEGMSYYVRKDYGLDFIWIPSLGGRTVSDLEKYTDIKSYHGYFDYVFCQPNYYQRQFMSDGTSYSYLNLLDIFQWIRGIDYPKVSIELEADRGVLGIHCSDNRDCPTGTSCDGGYCHENCRALNPVPCIDYACDYVNAQYDTLGELWTNRAYYFSTDLKVIDAVRNRCVKW
;
A
#
# COMPACT_ATOMS: atom_id res chain seq x y z
N MET A 1 -14.12 57.62 -46.86
CA MET A 1 -12.91 56.96 -47.43
C MET A 1 -12.72 55.67 -46.64
N MET A 2 -13.09 54.50 -47.19
CA MET A 2 -12.17 53.56 -47.89
C MET A 2 -10.87 53.32 -47.10
N LEU A 3 -10.40 52.12 -46.78
CA LEU A 3 -10.78 50.74 -47.09
C LEU A 3 -9.99 49.81 -46.13
N LEU A 4 -10.47 48.56 -46.00
CA LEU A 4 -9.88 47.28 -45.51
C LEU A 4 -8.34 47.19 -45.30
N VAL A 5 -7.78 46.32 -44.44
CA VAL A 5 -7.78 44.83 -44.55
C VAL A 5 -7.43 44.14 -43.20
N LEU A 6 -8.15 43.03 -42.95
CA LEU A 6 -7.99 41.97 -41.91
C LEU A 6 -6.72 41.11 -42.07
N VAL A 7 -6.33 40.33 -41.04
CA VAL A 7 -6.38 38.83 -41.08
C VAL A 7 -6.06 38.22 -39.70
N HIS A 8 -6.98 37.36 -39.26
CA HIS A 8 -6.94 36.39 -38.16
C HIS A 8 -5.96 35.23 -38.41
N HIS A 9 -5.43 34.62 -37.35
CA HIS A 9 -5.08 33.18 -37.36
C HIS A 9 -5.73 32.42 -36.20
N SER A 10 -6.71 31.61 -36.59
CA SER A 10 -7.27 30.45 -35.90
C SER A 10 -6.85 29.20 -36.69
N VAL A 11 -6.43 28.13 -36.02
CA VAL A 11 -6.16 26.81 -36.62
C VAL A 11 -6.79 25.78 -35.68
N PHE A 12 -8.00 25.31 -35.95
CA PHE A 12 -8.41 24.15 -36.76
C PHE A 12 -8.12 22.77 -36.13
N TRP A 13 -9.21 22.12 -35.69
CA TRP A 13 -9.36 20.68 -35.54
C TRP A 13 -9.72 20.05 -36.89
N HIS A 14 -9.19 18.85 -37.20
CA HIS A 14 -9.83 17.69 -37.88
C HIS A 14 -8.76 16.75 -38.46
N VAL A 15 -8.80 15.45 -38.13
CA VAL A 15 -8.60 14.38 -39.12
C VAL A 15 -9.53 13.20 -38.79
N LEU A 16 -10.39 12.90 -39.76
CA LEU A 16 -11.27 11.75 -39.89
C LEU A 16 -10.56 10.73 -40.80
N PHE A 17 -10.56 9.43 -40.46
CA PHE A 17 -10.18 8.37 -41.40
C PHE A 17 -11.23 7.27 -41.40
N ILE A 18 -11.88 7.08 -42.56
CA ILE A 18 -12.73 5.94 -42.91
C ILE A 18 -11.98 5.16 -43.99
N LEU A 19 -11.68 3.89 -43.75
CA LEU A 19 -11.47 2.90 -44.80
C LEU A 19 -12.08 1.57 -44.39
N THR A 20 -13.04 1.13 -45.21
CA THR A 20 -13.69 -0.18 -45.20
C THR A 20 -12.91 -1.17 -46.06
N THR A 21 -12.58 -2.36 -45.54
CA THR A 21 -13.06 -3.68 -46.03
C THR A 21 -12.17 -4.87 -45.61
N LYS A 22 -12.88 -5.96 -45.25
CA LYS A 22 -12.51 -7.40 -45.22
C LYS A 22 -11.74 -7.99 -44.01
N ARG A 23 -12.54 -8.50 -43.06
CA ARG A 23 -12.60 -9.89 -42.57
C ARG A 23 -11.25 -10.58 -42.24
N PHE A 24 -10.88 -10.63 -40.95
CA PHE A 24 -10.55 -11.86 -40.20
C PHE A 24 -10.20 -11.50 -38.72
N LEU A 25 -10.71 -12.31 -37.79
CA LEU A 25 -10.44 -12.36 -36.33
C LEU A 25 -10.90 -11.18 -35.45
N ARG A 26 -12.01 -11.43 -34.74
CA ARG A 26 -12.47 -10.65 -33.58
C ARG A 26 -11.52 -10.90 -32.41
N THR A 27 -10.63 -9.97 -32.16
CA THR A 27 -10.05 -9.76 -30.83
C THR A 27 -10.59 -8.42 -30.35
N ASN A 28 -11.40 -8.43 -29.29
CA ASN A 28 -11.87 -7.20 -28.66
C ASN A 28 -10.67 -6.56 -27.94
N ILE A 29 -9.94 -5.70 -28.65
CA ILE A 29 -8.97 -4.80 -28.04
C ILE A 29 -9.77 -3.59 -27.55
N ILE A 30 -10.03 -3.54 -26.25
CA ILE A 30 -10.50 -2.33 -25.58
C ILE A 30 -9.27 -1.42 -25.42
N ILE A 31 -9.21 -0.37 -26.22
CA ILE A 31 -8.18 0.67 -26.09
C ILE A 31 -8.77 1.74 -25.17
N TYR A 32 -8.23 1.86 -23.96
CA TYR A 32 -8.52 2.99 -23.08
C TYR A 32 -7.76 4.21 -23.60
N PHE A 33 -8.48 5.26 -24.01
CA PHE A 33 -7.91 6.58 -24.23
C PHE A 33 -8.04 7.37 -22.92
N GLU A 34 -6.95 7.48 -22.17
CA GLU A 34 -6.83 8.49 -21.12
C GLU A 34 -6.55 9.85 -21.77
N THR A 35 -7.53 10.75 -21.69
CA THR A 35 -7.31 12.17 -21.92
C THR A 35 -6.54 12.75 -20.73
N THR A 36 -5.21 12.72 -20.78
CA THR A 36 -4.36 13.41 -19.80
C THR A 36 -4.34 14.91 -20.09
N VAL A 37 -5.26 15.65 -19.47
CA VAL A 37 -5.10 17.09 -19.29
C VAL A 37 -4.11 17.30 -18.15
N GLY A 38 -2.83 17.49 -18.48
CA GLY A 38 -1.85 18.34 -17.77
C GLY A 38 -1.70 18.30 -16.25
N GLY A 39 -2.29 17.34 -15.53
CA GLY A 39 -2.08 17.12 -14.11
C GLY A 39 -0.99 16.07 -13.94
N LYS A 40 0.07 16.39 -13.18
CA LYS A 40 1.02 15.38 -12.73
C LYS A 40 0.23 14.29 -12.00
N ASN A 41 0.21 13.06 -12.53
CA ASN A 41 -0.39 11.93 -11.82
C ASN A 41 0.24 11.86 -10.42
N MET A 42 -0.62 11.87 -9.40
CA MET A 42 -0.23 11.91 -7.99
C MET A 42 0.15 10.48 -7.54
N PRO A 43 1.16 10.31 -6.68
CA PRO A 43 1.81 9.03 -6.49
C PRO A 43 0.88 8.01 -5.82
N THR A 44 0.69 6.87 -6.49
CA THR A 44 -0.12 5.75 -6.00
C THR A 44 0.77 4.57 -5.62
N PHE A 45 0.54 4.03 -4.41
CA PHE A 45 1.36 2.96 -3.84
C PHE A 45 0.54 1.67 -3.77
N ALA A 46 1.07 0.58 -4.30
CA ALA A 46 0.52 -0.77 -4.13
C ALA A 46 1.38 -1.57 -3.16
N LEU A 47 0.75 -2.35 -2.27
CA LEU A 47 1.48 -3.28 -1.42
C LEU A 47 1.83 -4.55 -2.21
N PHE A 48 3.08 -4.99 -2.13
CA PHE A 48 3.60 -6.17 -2.79
C PHE A 48 4.01 -7.21 -1.74
N TRP A 49 3.33 -8.34 -1.71
CA TRP A 49 3.54 -9.40 -0.71
C TRP A 49 4.56 -10.43 -1.19
N PHE A 50 5.55 -10.70 -0.34
CA PHE A 50 6.49 -11.80 -0.49
C PHE A 50 6.61 -12.61 0.79
N GLU A 51 7.26 -13.77 0.71
CA GLU A 51 7.68 -14.53 1.87
C GLU A 51 8.98 -15.29 1.60
N TRP A 52 9.69 -15.63 2.67
CA TRP A 52 10.82 -16.53 2.67
C TRP A 52 10.31 -17.96 2.77
N GLY A 53 10.50 -18.72 1.69
CA GLY A 53 10.23 -20.15 1.61
C GLY A 53 11.35 -20.98 2.23
N SER A 54 11.59 -22.18 1.69
CA SER A 54 12.58 -23.10 2.27
C SER A 54 14.02 -22.56 2.22
N ASN A 55 14.41 -21.89 1.13
CA ASN A 55 15.77 -21.34 0.96
C ASN A 55 15.82 -20.11 0.05
N GLU A 56 14.67 -19.56 -0.33
CA GLU A 56 14.57 -18.43 -1.25
C GLU A 56 13.32 -17.60 -0.96
N TYR A 57 13.33 -16.35 -1.43
CA TYR A 57 12.14 -15.52 -1.43
C TYR A 57 11.20 -15.92 -2.57
N ILE A 58 9.90 -15.90 -2.29
CA ILE A 58 8.84 -16.16 -3.26
C ILE A 58 7.85 -15.01 -3.27
N SER A 59 7.36 -14.66 -4.45
CA SER A 59 6.25 -13.71 -4.58
C SER A 59 4.94 -14.40 -4.21
N ARG A 60 4.11 -13.70 -3.43
CA ARG A 60 2.76 -14.14 -3.13
C ARG A 60 1.73 -13.52 -4.08
N MET A 61 2.13 -12.57 -4.92
CA MET A 61 1.24 -11.79 -5.76
C MET A 61 0.79 -12.57 -7.00
N LYS A 62 -0.51 -12.51 -7.30
CA LYS A 62 -1.16 -13.19 -8.42
C LYS A 62 -2.09 -12.28 -9.20
N VAL A 63 -2.38 -12.66 -10.44
CA VAL A 63 -3.53 -12.18 -11.22
C VAL A 63 -4.37 -13.42 -11.55
N GLY A 64 -5.37 -13.71 -10.71
CA GLY A 64 -6.06 -14.99 -10.75
C GLY A 64 -5.10 -16.17 -10.50
N THR A 65 -4.86 -17.00 -11.53
CA THR A 65 -4.03 -18.21 -11.39
C THR A 65 -2.56 -18.00 -11.75
N SER A 66 -2.20 -16.86 -12.34
CA SER A 66 -0.82 -16.55 -12.75
C SER A 66 -0.12 -15.69 -11.71
N GLN A 67 1.21 -15.81 -11.59
CA GLN A 67 2.01 -14.90 -10.77
C GLN A 67 1.95 -13.49 -11.36
N ALA A 68 1.77 -12.48 -10.49
CA ALA A 68 1.74 -11.08 -10.90
C ALA A 68 3.16 -10.57 -11.21
N THR A 69 3.24 -9.65 -12.16
CA THR A 69 4.47 -8.96 -12.57
C THR A 69 4.37 -7.47 -12.26
N ALA A 70 5.50 -6.76 -12.29
CA ALA A 70 5.50 -5.29 -12.19
C ALA A 70 4.60 -4.61 -13.25
N LEU A 71 4.46 -5.19 -14.45
CA LEU A 71 3.58 -4.66 -15.49
C LEU A 71 2.11 -4.71 -15.07
N ASP A 72 1.69 -5.74 -14.34
CA ASP A 72 0.30 -5.89 -13.88
C ASP A 72 -0.11 -4.75 -12.92
N PHE A 73 0.84 -4.26 -12.11
CA PHE A 73 0.62 -3.10 -11.25
C PHE A 73 0.63 -1.79 -12.05
N LYS A 74 1.57 -1.63 -12.99
CA LYS A 74 1.62 -0.43 -13.85
C LYS A 74 0.36 -0.25 -14.70
N LEU A 75 -0.15 -1.34 -15.29
CA LEU A 75 -1.42 -1.32 -16.05
C LEU A 75 -2.62 -0.97 -15.16
N ARG A 76 -2.47 -1.12 -13.85
CA ARG A 76 -3.43 -0.68 -12.84
C ARG A 76 -3.07 0.69 -12.26
N GLY A 77 -2.23 1.49 -12.92
CA GLY A 77 -1.99 2.89 -12.55
C GLY A 77 -1.32 3.07 -11.19
N PHE A 78 -0.52 2.09 -10.76
CA PHE A 78 0.38 2.23 -9.61
C PHE A 78 1.74 2.77 -10.06
N ASP A 79 2.25 3.76 -9.34
CA ASP A 79 3.58 4.33 -9.57
C ASP A 79 4.64 3.56 -8.76
N TYR A 80 4.30 3.17 -7.54
CA TYR A 80 5.21 2.58 -6.57
C TYR A 80 4.72 1.25 -6.02
N LEU A 81 5.67 0.36 -5.71
CA LEU A 81 5.42 -0.86 -4.92
C LEU A 81 6.06 -0.75 -3.55
N VAL A 82 5.34 -1.12 -2.50
CA VAL A 82 5.90 -1.31 -1.15
C VAL A 82 6.02 -2.80 -0.89
N ALA A 83 7.24 -3.33 -0.97
CA ALA A 83 7.51 -4.75 -0.78
C ALA A 83 7.55 -5.10 0.72
N LEU A 84 6.66 -5.99 1.16
CA LEU A 84 6.47 -6.32 2.57
C LEU A 84 5.98 -7.77 2.78
N ASP A 85 6.06 -8.20 4.05
CA ASP A 85 6.05 -9.63 4.42
C ASP A 85 5.28 -9.93 5.72
N GLY A 86 4.62 -8.93 6.31
CA GLY A 86 3.99 -9.05 7.64
C GLY A 86 4.97 -8.79 8.79
N GLU A 87 5.44 -7.55 8.87
CA GLU A 87 6.30 -7.03 9.94
C GLU A 87 7.66 -7.74 10.13
N GLY A 88 8.19 -8.40 9.10
CA GLY A 88 9.45 -9.15 9.15
C GLY A 88 9.33 -10.63 9.45
N LYS A 89 8.13 -11.12 9.81
CA LYS A 89 7.89 -12.52 10.22
C LYS A 89 8.02 -13.50 9.08
N ARG A 90 7.95 -13.04 7.83
CA ARG A 90 8.13 -13.87 6.63
C ARG A 90 9.40 -13.50 5.88
N SER A 91 10.31 -12.73 6.48
CA SER A 91 11.61 -12.39 5.89
C SER A 91 12.71 -13.26 6.49
N ARG A 92 13.69 -13.63 5.66
CA ARG A 92 14.88 -14.36 6.11
C ARG A 92 15.50 -13.68 7.33
N TYR A 93 15.88 -14.46 8.34
CA TYR A 93 16.63 -13.96 9.49
C TYR A 93 17.76 -14.93 9.86
N THR A 94 19.00 -14.47 9.71
CA THR A 94 20.20 -15.23 10.09
C THR A 94 20.97 -14.57 11.24
N GLY A 95 20.55 -13.38 11.67
CA GLY A 95 21.30 -12.50 12.56
C GLY A 95 22.31 -11.60 11.82
N ASP A 96 22.55 -11.84 10.52
CA ASP A 96 23.36 -10.98 9.67
C ASP A 96 22.46 -10.09 8.81
N GLY A 97 22.20 -8.88 9.31
CA GLY A 97 21.33 -7.90 8.63
C GLY A 97 21.79 -7.60 7.21
N TYR A 98 23.10 -7.47 6.99
CA TYR A 98 23.65 -7.13 5.68
C TYR A 98 23.36 -8.22 4.65
N ASN A 99 23.68 -9.48 4.96
CA ASN A 99 23.44 -10.57 4.03
C ASN A 99 21.95 -10.89 3.86
N ASP A 100 21.13 -10.70 4.88
CA ASP A 100 19.68 -10.91 4.77
C ASP A 100 19.01 -9.83 3.88
N GLY A 101 19.37 -8.55 4.08
CA GLY A 101 18.86 -7.44 3.27
C GLY A 101 19.33 -7.51 1.81
N LYS A 102 20.60 -7.85 1.60
CA LYS A 102 21.19 -8.09 0.27
C LYS A 102 20.45 -9.15 -0.55
N GLN A 103 20.03 -10.23 0.09
CA GLN A 103 19.29 -11.28 -0.59
C GLN A 103 17.88 -10.85 -0.97
N LEU A 104 17.20 -10.10 -0.10
CA LEU A 104 15.89 -9.56 -0.44
C LEU A 104 15.98 -8.59 -1.62
N ALA A 105 16.97 -7.68 -1.61
CA ALA A 105 17.17 -6.73 -2.70
C ALA A 105 17.38 -7.43 -4.06
N ARG A 106 18.20 -8.49 -4.11
CA ARG A 106 18.40 -9.28 -5.35
C ARG A 106 17.12 -9.94 -5.85
N PHE A 107 16.33 -10.48 -4.92
CA PHE A 107 15.03 -11.06 -5.27
C PHE A 107 14.10 -9.99 -5.86
N LEU A 108 13.96 -8.84 -5.17
CA LEU A 108 13.09 -7.75 -5.62
C LEU A 108 13.56 -7.15 -6.95
N GLU A 109 14.86 -6.95 -7.16
CA GLU A 109 15.38 -6.44 -8.44
C GLU A 109 15.07 -7.38 -9.60
N SER A 110 15.20 -8.70 -9.40
CA SER A 110 14.91 -9.65 -10.49
C SER A 110 13.43 -9.69 -10.90
N LEU A 111 12.52 -9.28 -10.00
CA LEU A 111 11.07 -9.35 -10.22
C LEU A 111 10.43 -7.99 -10.51
N LEU A 112 10.91 -6.95 -9.83
CA LEU A 112 10.34 -5.59 -9.80
C LEU A 112 11.25 -4.55 -10.43
N GLY A 113 12.45 -4.90 -10.90
CA GLY A 113 13.47 -3.97 -11.41
C GLY A 113 13.07 -3.12 -12.62
N ASN A 114 11.80 -3.13 -13.05
CA ASN A 114 11.22 -2.21 -14.01
C ASN A 114 10.22 -1.22 -13.40
N MET A 115 10.01 -1.23 -12.08
CA MET A 115 9.07 -0.38 -11.34
C MET A 115 9.75 0.19 -10.11
N GLU A 116 9.41 1.42 -9.75
CA GLU A 116 9.95 2.07 -8.56
C GLU A 116 9.38 1.41 -7.31
N TYR A 117 10.22 1.11 -6.31
CA TYR A 117 9.79 0.33 -5.15
C TYR A 117 10.48 0.70 -3.84
N TYR A 118 9.80 0.36 -2.75
CA TYR A 118 10.24 0.52 -1.38
C TYR A 118 10.46 -0.87 -0.76
N VAL A 119 11.50 -1.00 0.06
CA VAL A 119 11.86 -2.27 0.72
C VAL A 119 11.50 -2.20 2.20
N THR A 120 10.81 -3.22 2.70
CA THR A 120 10.56 -3.37 4.14
C THR A 120 11.88 -3.44 4.94
N ILE A 121 11.90 -2.72 6.07
CA ILE A 121 12.85 -2.92 7.16
C ILE A 121 12.15 -3.83 8.17
N PRO A 122 12.50 -5.11 8.24
CA PRO A 122 11.75 -6.09 9.00
C PRO A 122 11.96 -5.91 10.51
N PHE A 123 10.87 -5.81 11.25
CA PHE A 123 10.91 -5.59 12.69
C PHE A 123 11.15 -6.89 13.48
N TYR A 124 10.37 -7.93 13.20
CA TYR A 124 10.45 -9.22 13.89
C TYR A 124 11.37 -10.21 13.18
N ARG A 125 11.94 -11.15 13.95
CA ARG A 125 12.65 -12.31 13.39
C ARG A 125 11.65 -13.25 12.72
N PHE A 126 12.14 -14.03 11.77
CA PHE A 126 11.36 -15.03 11.04
C PHE A 126 10.52 -15.89 11.98
N ASP A 127 9.22 -15.98 11.69
CA ASP A 127 8.22 -16.76 12.42
C ASP A 127 8.20 -16.53 13.94
N SER A 128 8.38 -15.28 14.38
CA SER A 128 8.42 -14.94 15.80
C SER A 128 7.82 -13.56 16.12
N ASN A 129 7.59 -13.29 17.40
CA ASN A 129 7.30 -11.94 17.91
C ASN A 129 8.53 -11.32 18.63
N ILE A 130 9.74 -11.79 18.31
CA ILE A 130 10.97 -11.27 18.88
C ILE A 130 11.54 -10.24 17.89
N PRO A 131 11.81 -8.99 18.31
CA PRO A 131 12.49 -8.01 17.48
C PRO A 131 13.85 -8.50 16.96
N ARG A 132 14.25 -8.02 15.78
CA ARG A 132 15.56 -8.36 15.21
C ARG A 132 16.73 -7.75 16.00
N ASP A 133 16.50 -6.62 16.67
CA ASP A 133 17.48 -5.96 17.53
C ASP A 133 16.79 -5.16 18.66
N SER A 134 17.59 -4.49 19.48
CA SER A 134 17.13 -3.68 20.61
C SER A 134 16.29 -2.50 20.16
N VAL A 135 15.00 -2.54 20.50
CA VAL A 135 14.05 -1.45 20.23
C VAL A 135 14.30 -0.20 21.08
N LYS A 136 15.07 -0.35 22.16
CA LYS A 136 15.45 0.74 23.10
C LYS A 136 16.84 1.32 22.79
N GLY A 137 17.61 0.67 21.92
CA GLY A 137 18.98 1.05 21.59
C GLY A 137 19.08 2.22 20.61
N ASN A 138 20.31 2.43 20.14
CA ASN A 138 20.61 3.34 19.05
C ASN A 138 20.54 2.59 17.71
N PHE A 139 20.37 3.34 16.63
CA PHE A 139 20.38 2.79 15.27
C PHE A 139 21.77 2.31 14.83
N ASP A 140 22.83 3.00 15.25
CA ASP A 140 24.20 2.69 14.84
C ASP A 140 24.64 1.29 15.31
N GLY A 141 25.19 0.52 14.37
CA GLY A 141 25.64 -0.86 14.57
C GLY A 141 24.51 -1.89 14.64
N SER A 142 23.25 -1.47 14.58
CA SER A 142 22.09 -2.36 14.69
C SER A 142 21.96 -3.29 13.49
N TYR A 143 21.18 -4.36 13.68
CA TYR A 143 20.72 -5.23 12.60
C TYR A 143 20.06 -4.42 11.47
N TRP A 144 19.23 -3.42 11.82
CA TRP A 144 18.49 -2.63 10.84
C TRP A 144 19.37 -1.73 10.00
N GLN A 145 20.44 -1.14 10.57
CA GLN A 145 21.43 -0.41 9.78
C GLN A 145 22.09 -1.33 8.76
N LYS A 146 22.59 -2.49 9.21
CA LYS A 146 23.24 -3.47 8.33
C LYS A 146 22.28 -3.97 7.25
N TRP A 147 21.00 -4.17 7.59
CA TRP A 147 19.96 -4.51 6.63
C TRP A 147 19.81 -3.47 5.52
N ILE A 148 19.71 -2.18 5.88
CA ILE A 148 19.66 -1.09 4.91
C ILE A 148 20.90 -1.12 4.01
N ASP A 149 22.10 -1.27 4.58
CA ASP A 149 23.35 -1.33 3.82
C ASP A 149 23.37 -2.49 2.82
N GLY A 150 22.91 -3.67 3.26
CA GLY A 150 22.79 -4.84 2.39
C GLY A 150 21.82 -4.63 1.24
N VAL A 151 20.69 -3.97 1.50
CA VAL A 151 19.71 -3.62 0.47
C VAL A 151 20.31 -2.63 -0.54
N VAL A 152 20.89 -1.52 -0.06
CA VAL A 152 21.44 -0.48 -0.94
C VAL A 152 22.60 -1.02 -1.79
N ASP A 153 23.47 -1.86 -1.23
CA ASP A 153 24.60 -2.46 -1.95
C ASP A 153 24.18 -3.33 -3.16
N SER A 154 22.95 -3.87 -3.15
CA SER A 154 22.49 -4.81 -4.16
C SER A 154 21.24 -4.37 -4.94
N ALA A 155 20.57 -3.32 -4.51
CA ALA A 155 19.48 -2.73 -5.25
C ALA A 155 20.00 -1.91 -6.44
N GLY A 156 19.19 -1.81 -7.47
CA GLY A 156 19.40 -0.95 -8.63
C GLY A 156 18.79 0.43 -8.44
N ASN A 157 18.71 1.18 -9.55
CA ASN A 157 18.26 2.58 -9.54
C ASN A 157 16.76 2.77 -9.25
N ASN A 158 15.99 1.68 -9.16
CA ASN A 158 14.54 1.74 -8.93
C ASN A 158 14.16 1.67 -7.45
N LEU A 159 15.14 1.45 -6.55
CA LEU A 159 14.93 1.63 -5.12
C LEU A 159 14.61 3.09 -4.81
N LYS A 160 13.44 3.33 -4.20
CA LYS A 160 13.02 4.65 -3.72
C LYS A 160 13.22 4.85 -2.23
N GLY A 161 13.25 3.76 -1.48
CA GLY A 161 13.58 3.82 -0.08
C GLY A 161 13.00 2.68 0.69
N PHE A 162 12.63 2.96 1.94
CA PHE A 162 12.37 1.94 2.94
C PHE A 162 11.03 2.10 3.64
N TYR A 163 10.42 0.98 3.98
CA TYR A 163 9.19 0.90 4.76
C TYR A 163 9.50 0.37 6.17
N TRP A 164 9.18 1.13 7.21
CA TRP A 164 9.28 0.65 8.59
C TRP A 164 8.14 -0.31 8.90
N SER A 165 8.47 -1.59 9.08
CA SER A 165 7.46 -2.65 9.04
C SER A 165 6.65 -2.84 10.33
N LEU A 166 6.98 -2.16 11.43
CA LEU A 166 6.18 -2.28 12.65
C LEU A 166 4.91 -1.41 12.49
N GLU A 167 3.79 -2.05 12.22
CA GLU A 167 2.52 -1.38 11.90
C GLU A 167 1.83 -0.84 13.15
N ALA A 168 2.27 -1.29 14.32
CA ALA A 168 1.63 -0.97 15.57
C ALA A 168 1.79 0.53 15.92
N SER A 169 0.69 1.29 15.81
CA SER A 169 0.66 2.76 16.02
C SER A 169 0.98 3.20 17.46
N GLY A 170 0.89 2.30 18.43
CA GLY A 170 1.27 2.53 19.83
C GLY A 170 2.74 2.26 20.16
N GLN A 171 3.59 2.02 19.15
CA GLN A 171 4.98 1.58 19.37
C GLN A 171 5.84 2.60 20.12
N PHE A 172 5.52 3.89 19.99
CA PHE A 172 6.24 4.98 20.65
C PHE A 172 5.67 5.33 22.04
N THR A 173 4.40 5.00 22.30
CA THR A 173 3.65 5.38 23.51
C THR A 173 3.56 4.26 24.53
N TYR A 174 3.14 3.06 24.13
CA TYR A 174 2.97 1.91 25.02
C TYR A 174 4.05 0.89 24.78
N GLY A 175 4.50 0.75 23.53
CA GLY A 175 5.44 -0.28 23.12
C GLY A 175 4.79 -1.65 23.05
N TYR A 176 5.58 -2.64 22.61
CA TYR A 176 5.17 -4.04 22.47
C TYR A 176 6.34 -4.93 22.85
N GLY A 177 6.06 -6.07 23.50
CA GLY A 177 7.10 -7.01 23.92
C GLY A 177 8.25 -6.33 24.66
N ASP A 178 9.41 -6.23 24.02
CA ASP A 178 10.67 -5.68 24.56
C ASP A 178 10.65 -4.16 24.84
N GLY A 179 9.55 -3.47 24.56
CA GLY A 179 9.23 -2.15 25.07
C GLY A 179 8.86 -1.15 23.98
N ARG A 180 9.04 0.14 24.28
CA ARG A 180 8.79 1.24 23.34
C ARG A 180 9.93 1.34 22.35
N VAL A 181 9.61 1.57 21.08
CA VAL A 181 10.58 1.98 20.08
C VAL A 181 11.14 3.33 20.51
N SER A 182 12.46 3.40 20.69
CA SER A 182 13.11 4.63 21.15
C SER A 182 13.06 5.69 20.05
N ARG A 183 12.97 6.96 20.47
CA ARG A 183 13.10 8.09 19.55
C ARG A 183 14.44 8.08 18.83
N TYR A 184 15.52 7.76 19.55
CA TYR A 184 16.87 7.74 18.98
C TYR A 184 17.02 6.70 17.86
N LEU A 185 16.35 5.54 17.99
CA LEU A 185 16.35 4.52 16.97
C LEU A 185 15.68 5.02 15.69
N ILE A 186 14.47 5.57 15.79
CA ILE A 186 13.72 5.99 14.60
C ILE A 186 14.27 7.27 13.98
N GLU A 187 14.78 8.20 14.79
CA GLU A 187 15.46 9.41 14.33
C GLU A 187 16.77 9.08 13.61
N GLY A 188 17.60 8.19 14.18
CA GLY A 188 18.83 7.73 13.54
C GLY A 188 18.56 7.01 12.21
N MET A 189 17.57 6.12 12.19
CA MET A 189 17.15 5.42 10.96
C MET A 189 16.64 6.40 9.89
N SER A 190 15.81 7.37 10.29
CA SER A 190 15.28 8.41 9.40
C SER A 190 16.40 9.24 8.79
N TYR A 191 17.35 9.71 9.61
CA TYR A 191 18.49 10.47 9.14
C TYR A 191 19.32 9.65 8.15
N TYR A 192 19.64 8.40 8.50
CA TYR A 192 20.46 7.52 7.67
C TYR A 192 19.84 7.27 6.30
N VAL A 193 18.56 6.89 6.25
CA VAL A 193 17.85 6.65 4.99
C VAL A 193 17.76 7.93 4.15
N ARG A 194 17.38 9.06 4.76
CA ARG A 194 17.01 10.28 4.03
C ARG A 194 18.17 11.21 3.72
N LYS A 195 19.18 11.26 4.58
CA LYS A 195 20.32 12.19 4.46
C LYS A 195 21.55 11.50 3.90
N ASP A 196 21.85 10.29 4.35
CA ASP A 196 23.06 9.60 3.92
C ASP A 196 22.85 8.88 2.58
N TYR A 197 21.67 8.27 2.37
CA TYR A 197 21.33 7.62 1.09
C TYR A 197 20.44 8.45 0.16
N GLY A 198 19.81 9.53 0.64
CA GLY A 198 18.90 10.35 -0.18
C GLY A 198 17.64 9.60 -0.62
N LEU A 199 17.22 8.60 0.15
CA LEU A 199 16.05 7.76 -0.11
C LEU A 199 14.87 8.15 0.80
N ASP A 200 13.67 7.76 0.41
CA ASP A 200 12.46 8.00 1.21
C ASP A 200 12.34 7.01 2.37
N PHE A 201 11.73 7.43 3.47
CA PHE A 201 11.39 6.55 4.58
C PHE A 201 9.89 6.61 4.89
N ILE A 202 9.18 5.50 4.78
CA ILE A 202 7.71 5.45 4.88
C ILE A 202 7.22 4.56 6.03
N TRP A 203 5.98 4.79 6.45
CA TRP A 203 5.32 4.00 7.50
C TRP A 203 3.83 3.83 7.22
N ILE A 204 3.28 2.68 7.61
CA ILE A 204 1.88 2.30 7.40
C ILE A 204 1.31 1.85 8.76
N PRO A 205 0.90 2.79 9.64
CA PRO A 205 0.38 2.41 10.95
C PRO A 205 -1.04 1.87 10.90
N SER A 206 -1.27 0.71 11.53
CA SER A 206 -2.61 0.22 11.87
C SER A 206 -3.21 1.04 13.02
N LEU A 207 -4.34 1.68 12.77
CA LEU A 207 -5.11 2.42 13.76
C LEU A 207 -5.95 1.48 14.65
N GLY A 208 -6.24 0.27 14.16
CA GLY A 208 -6.84 -0.82 14.93
C GLY A 208 -8.31 -0.62 15.29
N GLY A 209 -9.06 0.17 14.50
CA GLY A 209 -10.45 0.53 14.81
C GLY A 209 -10.59 1.35 16.08
N ARG A 210 -9.57 2.16 16.41
CA ARG A 210 -9.62 3.05 17.57
C ARG A 210 -10.52 4.26 17.31
N THR A 211 -11.21 4.74 18.34
CA THR A 211 -11.87 6.06 18.30
C THR A 211 -10.85 7.18 18.17
N VAL A 212 -11.25 8.37 17.73
CA VAL A 212 -10.34 9.54 17.71
C VAL A 212 -9.76 9.81 19.09
N SER A 213 -10.59 9.74 20.15
CA SER A 213 -10.11 9.91 21.53
C SER A 213 -9.07 8.86 21.93
N ASP A 214 -9.24 7.61 21.48
CA ASP A 214 -8.24 6.57 21.69
C ASP A 214 -6.97 6.85 20.88
N LEU A 215 -7.07 7.35 19.65
CA LEU A 215 -5.90 7.68 18.85
C LEU A 215 -5.03 8.77 19.47
N GLU A 216 -5.65 9.82 20.03
CA GLU A 216 -4.96 10.89 20.77
C GLU A 216 -4.21 10.37 22.01
N LYS A 217 -4.72 9.31 22.63
CA LYS A 217 -4.14 8.73 23.85
C LYS A 217 -3.12 7.64 23.56
N TYR A 218 -3.41 6.79 22.58
CA TYR A 218 -2.71 5.53 22.35
C TYR A 218 -1.63 5.62 21.29
N THR A 219 -1.66 6.62 20.41
CA THR A 219 -0.68 6.76 19.33
C THR A 219 0.14 8.03 19.52
N ASP A 220 1.32 8.08 18.90
CA ASP A 220 2.11 9.31 18.81
C ASP A 220 2.50 9.64 17.36
N ILE A 221 1.58 9.33 16.44
CA ILE A 221 1.78 9.62 15.01
C ILE A 221 2.03 11.12 14.82
N LYS A 222 1.31 11.98 15.56
CA LYS A 222 1.49 13.43 15.52
C LYS A 222 2.91 13.90 15.82
N SER A 223 3.61 13.29 16.80
CA SER A 223 4.98 13.71 17.12
C SER A 223 6.05 13.02 16.26
N TYR A 224 5.74 11.85 15.70
CA TYR A 224 6.73 11.01 14.99
C TYR A 224 6.62 11.03 13.46
N HIS A 225 5.52 11.53 12.88
CA HIS A 225 5.38 11.58 11.41
C HIS A 225 6.50 12.40 10.73
N GLY A 226 7.15 13.33 11.45
CA GLY A 226 8.31 14.10 10.98
C GLY A 226 9.48 13.26 10.48
N TYR A 227 9.65 12.05 11.00
CA TYR A 227 10.74 11.12 10.63
C TYR A 227 10.50 10.37 9.33
N PHE A 228 9.27 10.36 8.82
CA PHE A 228 8.91 9.69 7.59
C PHE A 228 8.67 10.72 6.49
N ASP A 229 8.81 10.33 5.23
CA ASP A 229 8.43 11.12 4.06
C ASP A 229 6.95 10.88 3.71
N TYR A 230 6.43 9.68 4.00
CA TYR A 230 4.99 9.35 3.90
C TYR A 230 4.54 8.50 5.07
N VAL A 231 3.34 8.78 5.59
CA VAL A 231 2.65 7.94 6.57
C VAL A 231 1.26 7.60 6.03
N PHE A 232 0.97 6.31 5.82
CA PHE A 232 -0.33 5.84 5.32
C PHE A 232 -1.08 5.13 6.45
N CYS A 233 -1.93 5.86 7.17
CA CYS A 233 -2.69 5.31 8.27
C CYS A 233 -3.73 4.30 7.76
N GLN A 234 -3.80 3.11 8.37
CA GLN A 234 -4.80 2.09 8.06
C GLN A 234 -5.95 2.18 9.09
N PRO A 235 -7.15 2.64 8.72
CA PRO A 235 -8.26 2.76 9.67
C PRO A 235 -8.78 1.42 10.21
N ASN A 236 -8.48 0.33 9.49
CA ASN A 236 -9.03 -1.01 9.70
C ASN A 236 -10.57 -1.05 9.67
N TYR A 237 -11.20 -0.12 8.94
CA TYR A 237 -12.67 -0.04 8.78
C TYR A 237 -13.23 -1.24 8.03
N TYR A 238 -12.53 -1.66 6.97
CA TYR A 238 -12.88 -2.82 6.17
C TYR A 238 -12.93 -4.12 7.00
N GLN A 239 -12.02 -4.26 7.97
CA GLN A 239 -11.84 -5.49 8.76
C GLN A 239 -12.64 -5.53 10.05
N ARG A 240 -13.04 -4.37 10.60
CA ARG A 240 -13.60 -4.29 11.95
C ARG A 240 -15.07 -3.91 11.96
N GLN A 241 -15.86 -4.75 12.61
CA GLN A 241 -17.28 -4.48 12.88
C GLN A 241 -17.48 -3.46 14.02
N PHE A 242 -16.55 -3.42 14.97
CA PHE A 242 -16.63 -2.60 16.17
C PHE A 242 -15.37 -1.75 16.36
N MET A 243 -15.58 -0.57 16.93
CA MET A 243 -14.54 0.30 17.46
C MET A 243 -13.97 -0.27 18.77
N SER A 244 -12.83 0.26 19.22
CA SER A 244 -12.17 -0.13 20.48
C SER A 244 -13.03 0.08 21.74
N ASP A 245 -14.00 0.99 21.69
CA ASP A 245 -14.96 1.25 22.78
C ASP A 245 -16.19 0.32 22.74
N GLY A 246 -16.23 -0.61 21.77
CA GLY A 246 -17.33 -1.56 21.59
C GLY A 246 -18.50 -1.04 20.76
N THR A 247 -18.49 0.23 20.33
CA THR A 247 -19.51 0.76 19.42
C THR A 247 -19.35 0.20 18.01
N SER A 248 -20.43 0.20 17.21
CA SER A 248 -20.35 -0.22 15.81
C SER A 248 -19.47 0.74 15.01
N TYR A 249 -18.56 0.21 14.20
CA TYR A 249 -17.71 1.02 13.35
C TYR A 249 -18.48 1.53 12.12
N SER A 250 -19.19 2.64 12.29
CA SER A 250 -20.05 3.24 11.27
C SER A 250 -19.25 4.08 10.25
N TYR A 251 -19.89 4.41 9.13
CA TYR A 251 -19.32 5.33 8.14
C TYR A 251 -19.01 6.72 8.72
N LEU A 252 -19.83 7.23 9.65
CA LEU A 252 -19.54 8.50 10.33
C LEU A 252 -18.25 8.43 11.14
N ASN A 253 -17.99 7.30 11.82
CA ASN A 253 -16.72 7.12 12.52
C ASN A 253 -15.54 7.08 11.53
N LEU A 254 -15.71 6.49 10.34
CA LEU A 254 -14.69 6.56 9.30
C LEU A 254 -14.40 8.01 8.89
N LEU A 255 -15.42 8.85 8.70
CA LEU A 255 -15.24 10.27 8.39
C LEU A 255 -14.47 11.00 9.50
N ASP A 256 -14.77 10.73 10.77
CA ASP A 256 -14.03 11.31 11.90
C ASP A 256 -12.54 10.91 11.86
N ILE A 257 -12.23 9.65 11.53
CA ILE A 257 -10.85 9.18 11.36
C ILE A 257 -10.17 9.90 10.19
N PHE A 258 -10.85 10.08 9.06
CA PHE A 258 -10.30 10.80 7.90
C PHE A 258 -9.99 12.27 8.24
N GLN A 259 -10.89 12.94 8.95
CA GLN A 259 -10.67 14.30 9.44
C GLN A 259 -9.49 14.37 10.42
N TRP A 260 -9.39 13.39 11.32
CA TRP A 260 -8.28 13.30 12.26
C TRP A 260 -6.94 13.15 11.54
N ILE A 261 -6.82 12.21 10.60
CA ILE A 261 -5.60 12.00 9.79
C ILE A 261 -5.23 13.27 9.03
N ARG A 262 -6.20 13.89 8.36
CA ARG A 262 -6.00 15.15 7.62
C ARG A 262 -5.48 16.27 8.52
N GLY A 263 -5.96 16.33 9.76
CA GLY A 263 -5.55 17.32 10.76
C GLY A 263 -4.13 17.14 11.30
N ILE A 264 -3.43 16.05 10.96
CA ILE A 264 -2.03 15.83 11.35
C ILE A 264 -1.09 16.63 10.45
N ASP A 265 -0.96 16.22 9.18
CA ASP A 265 -0.08 16.85 8.19
C ASP A 265 -0.37 16.34 6.76
N TYR A 266 -1.57 16.59 6.23
CA TYR A 266 -1.89 16.25 4.83
C TYR A 266 -1.10 17.14 3.84
N PRO A 267 -0.52 16.62 2.74
CA PRO A 267 -0.66 15.27 2.18
C PRO A 267 0.38 14.23 2.65
N LYS A 268 1.27 14.60 3.57
CA LYS A 268 2.32 13.72 4.07
C LYS A 268 1.78 12.55 4.89
N VAL A 269 0.85 12.85 5.79
CA VAL A 269 0.05 11.87 6.52
C VAL A 269 -1.25 11.67 5.77
N SER A 270 -1.44 10.46 5.27
CA SER A 270 -2.51 10.08 4.37
C SER A 270 -3.05 8.70 4.74
N ILE A 271 -3.78 8.05 3.83
CA ILE A 271 -4.57 6.85 4.10
C ILE A 271 -4.02 5.65 3.33
N GLU A 272 -4.14 4.49 3.94
CA GLU A 272 -4.08 3.21 3.27
C GLU A 272 -5.52 2.68 3.07
N LEU A 273 -5.86 2.33 1.83
CA LEU A 273 -7.17 1.81 1.45
C LEU A 273 -7.11 0.28 1.33
N GLU A 274 -7.95 -0.38 2.11
CA GLU A 274 -7.93 -1.83 2.20
C GLU A 274 -9.11 -2.49 1.47
N ALA A 275 -8.80 -3.53 0.70
CA ALA A 275 -9.74 -4.59 0.33
C ALA A 275 -9.00 -5.92 0.20
N ASP A 276 -9.72 -7.04 0.20
CA ASP A 276 -9.12 -8.36 0.12
C ASP A 276 -9.90 -9.31 -0.79
N ARG A 277 -9.53 -10.59 -0.83
CA ARG A 277 -10.16 -11.55 -1.75
C ARG A 277 -11.63 -11.84 -1.44
N GLY A 278 -12.16 -11.39 -0.29
CA GLY A 278 -13.59 -11.46 0.01
C GLY A 278 -14.45 -10.73 -1.03
N VAL A 279 -13.92 -9.70 -1.70
CA VAL A 279 -14.64 -8.96 -2.76
C VAL A 279 -14.87 -9.80 -4.02
N LEU A 280 -14.09 -10.87 -4.22
CA LEU A 280 -14.12 -11.66 -5.46
C LEU A 280 -15.32 -12.60 -5.54
N GLY A 281 -16.02 -12.85 -4.41
CA GLY A 281 -17.19 -13.72 -4.39
C GLY A 281 -16.89 -15.15 -4.84
N ILE A 282 -15.71 -15.67 -4.51
CA ILE A 282 -15.32 -17.04 -4.85
C ILE A 282 -16.21 -18.00 -4.05
N HIS A 283 -17.09 -18.72 -4.74
CA HIS A 283 -17.96 -19.71 -4.10
C HIS A 283 -17.17 -20.89 -3.54
N CYS A 284 -17.59 -21.39 -2.39
CA CYS A 284 -17.01 -22.56 -1.75
C CYS A 284 -18.08 -23.40 -1.07
N SER A 285 -17.82 -24.71 -1.00
CA SER A 285 -18.54 -25.65 -0.13
C SER A 285 -17.69 -26.08 1.05
N ASP A 286 -16.36 -26.02 0.91
CA ASP A 286 -15.42 -26.26 1.98
C ASP A 286 -14.10 -25.49 1.81
N ASN A 287 -13.25 -25.50 2.84
CA ASN A 287 -11.99 -24.74 2.86
C ASN A 287 -11.00 -25.12 1.74
N ARG A 288 -11.11 -26.29 1.13
CA ARG A 288 -10.23 -26.73 0.03
C ARG A 288 -10.56 -26.07 -1.30
N ASP A 289 -11.78 -25.53 -1.43
CA ASP A 289 -12.19 -24.73 -2.58
C ASP A 289 -11.55 -23.34 -2.57
N CYS A 290 -11.03 -22.93 -1.41
CA CYS A 290 -10.58 -21.58 -1.16
C CYS A 290 -9.08 -21.38 -1.41
N PRO A 291 -8.67 -20.25 -2.00
CA PRO A 291 -7.27 -19.90 -2.13
C PRO A 291 -6.54 -19.89 -0.78
N THR A 292 -5.24 -20.23 -0.79
CA THR A 292 -4.40 -20.21 0.42
C THR A 292 -4.51 -18.88 1.15
N GLY A 293 -4.72 -18.96 2.47
CA GLY A 293 -4.91 -17.78 3.34
C GLY A 293 -6.36 -17.26 3.40
N THR A 294 -7.33 -17.97 2.82
CA THR A 294 -8.76 -17.71 3.00
C THR A 294 -9.46 -18.95 3.55
N SER A 295 -10.67 -18.78 4.08
CA SER A 295 -11.53 -19.86 4.59
C SER A 295 -12.93 -19.78 4.00
N CYS A 296 -13.59 -20.91 3.85
CA CYS A 296 -14.98 -20.95 3.41
C CYS A 296 -15.91 -20.55 4.55
N ASP A 297 -16.59 -19.42 4.41
CA ASP A 297 -17.57 -18.91 5.37
C ASP A 297 -18.77 -18.29 4.63
N GLY A 298 -19.99 -18.60 5.07
CA GLY A 298 -21.21 -18.11 4.40
C GLY A 298 -21.35 -18.53 2.92
N GLY A 299 -20.66 -19.58 2.47
CA GLY A 299 -20.67 -20.07 1.09
C GLY A 299 -19.71 -19.35 0.13
N TYR A 300 -18.84 -18.49 0.67
CA TYR A 300 -17.80 -17.77 -0.07
C TYR A 300 -16.45 -17.86 0.63
N CYS A 301 -15.37 -17.73 -0.14
CA CYS A 301 -14.03 -17.63 0.42
C CYS A 301 -13.85 -16.25 1.06
N HIS A 302 -13.61 -16.29 2.35
CA HIS A 302 -13.50 -15.14 3.24
C HIS A 302 -12.04 -14.96 3.70
N GLU A 303 -11.62 -13.72 3.84
CA GLU A 303 -10.28 -13.35 4.32
C GLU A 303 -10.39 -12.50 5.59
N ASN A 304 -10.34 -11.17 5.49
CA ASN A 304 -10.35 -10.24 6.63
C ASN A 304 -11.55 -9.27 6.63
N CYS A 305 -12.34 -9.21 5.55
CA CYS A 305 -13.53 -8.35 5.48
C CYS A 305 -14.45 -8.53 6.69
N ARG A 306 -15.02 -7.47 7.25
CA ARG A 306 -15.97 -7.59 8.37
C ARG A 306 -17.33 -8.18 8.00
N ALA A 307 -17.58 -8.44 6.72
CA ALA A 307 -18.79 -9.08 6.23
C ALA A 307 -18.45 -10.39 5.50
N LEU A 308 -19.39 -11.33 5.54
CA LEU A 308 -19.24 -12.63 4.88
C LEU A 308 -19.61 -12.60 3.39
N ASN A 309 -20.45 -11.63 2.99
CA ASN A 309 -20.91 -11.50 1.62
C ASN A 309 -20.01 -10.56 0.81
N PRO A 310 -19.73 -10.87 -0.47
CA PRO A 310 -18.83 -10.08 -1.31
C PRO A 310 -19.35 -8.66 -1.58
N VAL A 311 -20.67 -8.47 -1.67
CA VAL A 311 -21.27 -7.15 -1.95
C VAL A 311 -20.97 -6.15 -0.81
N PRO A 312 -21.29 -6.42 0.47
CA PRO A 312 -20.86 -5.56 1.57
C PRO A 312 -19.35 -5.34 1.66
N CYS A 313 -18.53 -6.34 1.32
CA CYS A 313 -17.08 -6.15 1.31
C CYS A 313 -16.65 -5.10 0.28
N ILE A 314 -17.18 -5.17 -0.94
CA ILE A 314 -16.92 -4.13 -1.95
C ILE A 314 -17.46 -2.77 -1.48
N ASP A 315 -18.66 -2.72 -0.88
CA ASP A 315 -19.23 -1.46 -0.40
C ASP A 315 -18.32 -0.81 0.67
N TYR A 316 -17.77 -1.58 1.62
CA TYR A 316 -16.79 -1.07 2.59
C TYR A 316 -15.46 -0.62 1.98
N ALA A 317 -15.00 -1.29 0.91
CA ALA A 317 -13.84 -0.81 0.16
C ALA A 317 -14.15 0.53 -0.54
N CYS A 318 -15.35 0.68 -1.11
CA CYS A 318 -15.80 1.94 -1.72
C CYS A 318 -16.02 3.04 -0.69
N ASP A 319 -16.34 2.72 0.57
CA ASP A 319 -16.48 3.71 1.64
C ASP A 319 -15.18 4.51 1.86
N TYR A 320 -14.00 3.90 1.70
CA TYR A 320 -12.73 4.66 1.74
C TYR A 320 -12.62 5.70 0.62
N VAL A 321 -13.12 5.38 -0.58
CA VAL A 321 -13.14 6.31 -1.72
C VAL A 321 -14.17 7.42 -1.44
N ASN A 322 -15.36 7.06 -1.00
CA ASN A 322 -16.41 8.02 -0.66
C ASN A 322 -15.98 8.96 0.47
N ALA A 323 -15.34 8.42 1.51
CA ALA A 323 -14.88 9.21 2.66
C ALA A 323 -13.84 10.28 2.28
N GLN A 324 -13.00 10.01 1.27
CA GLN A 324 -12.09 11.02 0.72
C GLN A 324 -12.86 12.18 0.10
N TYR A 325 -13.84 11.90 -0.76
CA TYR A 325 -14.66 12.94 -1.37
C TYR A 325 -15.49 13.70 -0.34
N ASP A 326 -16.06 13.01 0.64
CA ASP A 326 -16.91 13.64 1.65
C ASP A 326 -16.07 14.48 2.64
N THR A 327 -14.76 14.19 2.78
CA THR A 327 -13.84 14.95 3.65
C THR A 327 -13.05 16.04 2.91
N LEU A 328 -12.62 15.79 1.68
CA LEU A 328 -11.69 16.64 0.90
C LEU A 328 -12.33 17.25 -0.36
N GLY A 329 -13.42 16.65 -0.88
CA GLY A 329 -14.01 16.99 -2.17
C GLY A 329 -13.34 16.29 -3.36
N GLU A 330 -12.24 15.58 -3.14
CA GLU A 330 -11.44 14.88 -4.14
C GLU A 330 -10.70 13.68 -3.51
N LEU A 331 -10.02 12.89 -4.35
CA LEU A 331 -9.12 11.83 -3.87
C LEU A 331 -7.88 12.42 -3.23
N TRP A 332 -7.39 11.78 -2.17
CA TRP A 332 -6.15 12.17 -1.52
C TRP A 332 -4.96 12.02 -2.47
N THR A 333 -4.07 13.01 -2.47
CA THR A 333 -2.90 13.09 -3.35
C THR A 333 -2.01 11.86 -3.20
N ASN A 334 -1.66 11.52 -1.96
CA ASN A 334 -0.88 10.33 -1.65
C ASN A 334 -1.81 9.29 -1.04
N ARG A 335 -1.71 8.05 -1.53
CA ARG A 335 -2.53 6.94 -1.03
C ARG A 335 -1.86 5.60 -1.29
N ALA A 336 -1.89 4.74 -0.28
CA ALA A 336 -1.47 3.36 -0.38
C ALA A 336 -2.67 2.43 -0.46
N TYR A 337 -2.47 1.26 -1.07
CA TYR A 337 -3.54 0.30 -1.26
C TYR A 337 -3.12 -1.11 -0.88
N TYR A 338 -3.80 -1.67 0.12
CA TYR A 338 -3.80 -3.10 0.42
C TYR A 338 -4.90 -3.79 -0.40
N PHE A 339 -4.52 -4.74 -1.24
CA PHE A 339 -5.44 -5.53 -2.07
C PHE A 339 -5.24 -7.05 -1.94
N SER A 340 -4.77 -7.52 -0.77
CA SER A 340 -4.38 -8.91 -0.55
C SER A 340 -3.34 -9.37 -1.59
N THR A 341 -3.39 -10.64 -2.00
CA THR A 341 -2.41 -11.31 -2.87
C THR A 341 -2.91 -11.58 -4.28
N ASP A 342 -4.14 -11.21 -4.63
CA ASP A 342 -4.70 -11.35 -5.99
C ASP A 342 -5.13 -9.99 -6.53
N LEU A 343 -4.48 -9.53 -7.59
CA LEU A 343 -4.76 -8.22 -8.20
C LEU A 343 -6.13 -8.13 -8.86
N LYS A 344 -6.88 -9.24 -9.00
CA LYS A 344 -8.30 -9.16 -9.37
C LYS A 344 -9.14 -8.39 -8.35
N VAL A 345 -8.68 -8.28 -7.09
CA VAL A 345 -9.32 -7.47 -6.05
C VAL A 345 -9.37 -6.01 -6.49
N ILE A 346 -8.28 -5.47 -7.05
CA ILE A 346 -8.22 -4.12 -7.63
C ILE A 346 -9.28 -3.96 -8.71
N ASP A 347 -9.34 -4.91 -9.63
CA ASP A 347 -10.26 -4.81 -10.76
C ASP A 347 -11.73 -4.84 -10.29
N ALA A 348 -12.05 -5.68 -9.30
CA ALA A 348 -13.38 -5.74 -8.71
C ALA A 348 -13.78 -4.43 -8.02
N VAL A 349 -12.87 -3.83 -7.24
CA VAL A 349 -13.10 -2.57 -6.55
C VAL A 349 -13.22 -1.41 -7.56
N ARG A 350 -12.38 -1.30 -8.61
CA ARG A 350 -12.53 -0.31 -9.71
C ARG A 350 -13.86 -0.45 -10.40
N ASN A 351 -14.21 -1.70 -10.67
CA ASN A 351 -15.50 -2.19 -11.15
C ASN A 351 -16.69 -1.44 -10.56
N ARG A 352 -16.64 -1.25 -9.24
CA ARG A 352 -17.79 -0.82 -8.43
C ARG A 352 -17.67 0.61 -7.95
N CYS A 353 -16.48 1.04 -7.54
CA CYS A 353 -16.28 2.35 -6.93
C CYS A 353 -16.08 3.41 -8.02
N VAL A 354 -17.19 3.97 -8.53
CA VAL A 354 -17.23 4.91 -9.67
C VAL A 354 -16.27 6.11 -9.54
N LYS A 355 -15.96 6.51 -8.31
CA LYS A 355 -15.10 7.67 -8.02
C LYS A 355 -13.61 7.33 -7.87
N TRP A 356 -13.21 6.07 -8.05
CA TRP A 356 -11.84 5.62 -7.87
C TRP A 356 -10.94 6.04 -9.04
#